data_AF-A0A7C9ACZ4-F1
#
_entry.id   AF-A0A7C9ACZ4-F1
#
_cell.length_a   1.000
_cell.length_b   1.000
_cell.length_c   1.000
_cell.angle_alpha   90.00
_cell.angle_beta   90.00
_cell.angle_gamma   90.00
#
_symmetry.space_group_name_H-M   'P 1'
#
loop_
_entity.id
_entity.type
_entity.pdbx_description
1 polymer ?
#
loop_
_entity_poly.entity_id
_entity_poly.type
_entity_poly.pdbx_seq_one_letter_code
_entity_poly.pdbx_strand_id
1 'polypeptide(L)'
;LLFFILIFISAFLIKIYAGKSVGDRNYPPVLGTVFHQLLYLGRLYDHQTQVAKKHPTYRLLAPDQSEVYTIEPRNIEHILKTNFDKYDKGEYHRTTLRDLF
;
A
#
# COMPACT_ATOMS: atom_id res chain seq x y z
N LEU A 1 -9.22 -3.04 -32.64
CA LEU A 1 -8.54 -3.76 -31.54
C LEU A 1 -7.62 -2.85 -30.74
N LEU A 2 -6.57 -2.25 -31.35
CA LEU A 2 -5.63 -1.35 -30.68
C LEU A 2 -6.32 -0.19 -29.92
N PHE A 3 -7.29 0.46 -30.55
CA PHE A 3 -8.07 1.55 -29.95
C PHE A 3 -8.77 1.14 -28.64
N PHE A 4 -9.41 -0.03 -28.62
CA PHE A 4 -10.07 -0.56 -27.42
C PHE A 4 -9.07 -0.92 -26.32
N ILE A 5 -7.90 -1.43 -26.68
CA ILE A 5 -6.82 -1.71 -25.73
C ILE A 5 -6.33 -0.41 -25.09
N LEU A 6 -6.14 0.66 -25.88
CA LEU A 6 -5.71 1.96 -25.38
C LEU A 6 -6.74 2.57 -24.41
N ILE A 7 -8.03 2.48 -24.73
CA ILE A 7 -9.11 2.93 -23.82
C ILE A 7 -9.07 2.15 -22.51
N PHE A 8 -8.93 0.82 -22.58
CA PHE A 8 -8.89 -0.01 -21.39
C PHE A 8 -7.69 0.33 -20.49
N ILE A 9 -6.50 0.47 -21.07
CA ILE A 9 -5.30 0.87 -20.33
C ILE A 9 -5.48 2.26 -19.73
N SER A 10 -6.03 3.21 -20.48
CA SER A 10 -6.30 4.57 -19.99
C SER A 10 -7.27 4.56 -18.81
N ALA A 11 -8.40 3.87 -18.93
CA ALA A 11 -9.38 3.74 -17.85
C ALA A 11 -8.77 3.07 -16.60
N PHE A 12 -7.93 2.06 -16.80
CA PHE A 12 -7.23 1.38 -15.71
C PHE A 12 -6.21 2.27 -15.00
N LEU A 13 -5.43 3.05 -15.76
CA LEU A 13 -4.51 4.04 -15.18
C LEU A 13 -5.26 5.13 -14.43
N ILE A 14 -6.36 5.65 -14.99
CA ILE A 14 -7.22 6.60 -14.31
C ILE A 14 -7.72 5.99 -12.99
N LYS A 15 -8.17 4.74 -12.97
CA LYS A 15 -8.62 4.07 -11.74
C LYS A 15 -7.51 4.05 -10.65
N ILE A 16 -6.26 3.81 -11.04
CA ILE A 16 -5.13 3.75 -10.09
C ILE A 16 -4.76 5.14 -9.53
N TYR A 17 -4.78 6.18 -10.36
CA TYR A 17 -4.23 7.49 -10.00
C TYR A 17 -5.30 8.53 -9.60
N ALA A 18 -6.52 8.41 -10.11
CA ALA A 18 -7.58 9.38 -9.85
C ALA A 18 -7.96 9.41 -8.37
N GLY A 19 -8.11 10.62 -7.82
CA GLY A 19 -8.47 10.84 -6.43
C GLY A 19 -7.40 10.42 -5.41
N LYS A 20 -6.20 10.00 -5.85
CA LYS A 20 -5.08 9.71 -4.96
C LYS A 20 -4.25 10.98 -4.79
N SER A 21 -3.94 11.36 -3.55
CA SER A 21 -3.11 12.53 -3.22
C SER A 21 -1.63 12.29 -3.56
N VAL A 22 -1.32 12.16 -4.85
CA VAL A 22 0.04 11.97 -5.37
C VAL A 22 0.76 13.33 -5.34
N GLY A 23 1.91 13.39 -4.66
CA GLY A 23 2.69 14.62 -4.52
C GLY A 23 2.22 15.58 -3.42
N ASP A 24 1.13 15.26 -2.72
CA ASP A 24 0.70 16.00 -1.54
C ASP A 24 1.64 15.73 -0.35
N ARG A 25 2.16 16.80 0.25
CA ARG A 25 3.10 16.75 1.38
C ARG A 25 2.45 16.30 2.68
N ASN A 26 1.12 16.37 2.79
CA ASN A 26 0.37 15.92 3.97
C ASN A 26 0.27 14.39 4.04
N TYR A 27 0.60 13.68 2.96
CA TYR A 27 0.53 12.22 2.89
C TYR A 27 1.93 11.61 2.70
N PRO A 28 2.14 10.35 3.12
CA PRO A 28 3.38 9.65 2.82
C PRO A 28 3.66 9.60 1.31
N PRO A 29 4.93 9.59 0.88
CA PRO A 29 5.28 9.57 -0.54
C PRO A 29 4.72 8.34 -1.23
N VAL A 30 4.25 8.52 -2.47
CA VAL A 30 3.85 7.41 -3.35
C VAL A 30 5.10 6.93 -4.08
N LEU A 31 5.48 5.67 -3.87
CA LEU A 31 6.68 5.10 -4.48
C LEU A 31 6.40 4.23 -5.71
N GLY A 32 5.13 3.98 -6.01
CA GLY A 32 4.72 3.22 -7.17
C GLY A 32 3.32 2.65 -7.02
N THR A 33 3.01 1.67 -7.85
CA THR A 33 1.78 0.87 -7.75
C THR A 33 2.08 -0.47 -7.09
N VAL A 34 1.06 -1.16 -6.58
CA VAL A 34 1.21 -2.52 -6.04
C VAL A 34 1.76 -3.49 -7.10
N PHE A 35 1.49 -3.25 -8.38
CA PHE A 35 2.01 -4.05 -9.49
C PHE A 35 3.54 -4.00 -9.61
N HIS A 36 4.19 -2.96 -9.10
CA HIS A 36 5.65 -2.89 -9.09
C HIS A 36 6.28 -4.05 -8.30
N GLN A 37 5.56 -4.58 -7.30
CA GLN A 37 6.00 -5.72 -6.49
C GLN A 37 6.11 -7.01 -7.32
N LEU A 38 5.38 -7.14 -8.44
CA LEU A 38 5.44 -8.31 -9.32
C LEU A 38 6.83 -8.50 -9.94
N LEU A 39 7.60 -7.42 -10.09
CA LEU A 39 8.98 -7.47 -10.59
C LEU A 39 9.96 -8.07 -9.56
N TYR A 40 9.54 -8.19 -8.30
CA TYR A 40 10.38 -8.60 -7.18
C TYR A 40 9.82 -9.81 -6.43
N LEU A 41 8.90 -10.60 -7.02
CA LEU A 41 8.23 -11.72 -6.32
C LEU A 41 9.19 -12.67 -5.57
N GLY A 42 10.32 -13.02 -6.17
CA GLY A 42 11.32 -13.90 -5.54
C GLY A 42 12.19 -13.24 -4.44
N ARG A 43 12.08 -11.92 -4.27
CA ARG A 43 12.87 -11.12 -3.31
C ARG A 43 12.06 -9.96 -2.72
N LEU A 44 10.76 -10.17 -2.56
CA LEU A 44 9.81 -9.10 -2.27
C LEU A 44 10.14 -8.42 -0.94
N TYR A 45 10.42 -9.22 0.10
CA TYR A 45 10.78 -8.72 1.42
C TYR A 45 12.12 -7.98 1.43
N ASP A 46 13.11 -8.46 0.69
CA ASP A 46 14.40 -7.76 0.56
C ASP A 46 14.22 -6.40 -0.11
N HIS A 47 13.43 -6.36 -1.20
CA HIS A 47 13.10 -5.13 -1.89
C HIS A 47 12.34 -4.17 -0.97
N GLN A 48 11.28 -4.63 -0.30
CA GLN A 48 10.51 -3.83 0.65
C GLN A 48 11.40 -3.32 1.80
N THR A 49 12.32 -4.13 2.32
CA THR A 49 13.27 -3.71 3.35
C THR A 49 14.19 -2.59 2.87
N GLN A 50 14.70 -2.69 1.64
CA GLN A 50 15.53 -1.63 1.05
C GLN A 50 14.74 -0.34 0.82
N VAL A 51 13.48 -0.45 0.41
CA VAL A 51 12.57 0.70 0.27
C VAL A 51 12.29 1.33 1.63
N ALA A 52 11.96 0.53 2.64
CA ALA A 52 11.65 1.00 3.99
C ALA A 52 12.84 1.69 4.66
N LYS A 53 14.08 1.26 4.38
CA LYS A 53 15.31 1.95 4.84
C LYS A 53 15.41 3.39 4.32
N LYS A 54 14.89 3.68 3.13
CA LYS A 54 14.91 5.02 2.52
C LYS A 54 13.65 5.82 2.87
N HIS A 55 12.51 5.15 2.91
CA HIS A 55 11.20 5.74 3.16
C HIS A 55 10.50 4.93 4.25
N PRO A 56 10.68 5.27 5.54
CA PRO A 56 10.13 4.50 6.65
C PRO A 56 8.60 4.39 6.64
N THR A 57 7.91 5.34 6.01
CA THR A 57 6.48 5.26 5.70
C THR A 57 6.25 5.68 4.26
N TYR A 58 5.56 4.85 3.48
CA TYR A 58 5.31 5.09 2.07
C TYR A 58 3.99 4.47 1.60
N ARG A 59 3.56 4.86 0.40
CA ARG A 59 2.34 4.37 -0.24
C ARG A 59 2.62 3.66 -1.55
N LEU A 60 1.85 2.60 -1.81
CA LEU A 60 1.68 1.98 -3.11
C LEU A 60 0.25 2.17 -3.58
N LEU A 61 0.05 2.59 -4.83
CA LEU A 61 -1.29 2.73 -5.40
C LEU A 61 -1.81 1.37 -5.87
N ALA A 62 -2.98 0.97 -5.38
CA ALA A 62 -3.77 -0.10 -5.97
C ALA A 62 -5.01 0.48 -6.65
N PRO A 63 -5.69 -0.30 -7.53
CA PRO A 63 -6.88 0.17 -8.23
C PRO A 63 -7.99 0.68 -7.30
N ASP A 64 -8.17 0.08 -6.12
CA ASP A 64 -9.25 0.46 -5.21
C ASP A 64 -8.73 1.42 -4.13
N GLN A 65 -7.71 1.01 -3.37
CA GLN A 65 -7.14 1.81 -2.28
C GLN A 65 -5.63 1.93 -2.37
N SER A 66 -5.06 2.94 -1.72
CA SER A 66 -3.61 3.03 -1.57
C SER A 66 -3.19 2.20 -0.37
N GLU A 67 -2.22 1.31 -0.55
CA GLU A 67 -1.61 0.56 0.54
C GLU A 67 -0.55 1.42 1.21
N VAL A 68 -0.61 1.54 2.54
CA VAL A 68 0.38 2.24 3.34
C VAL A 68 1.28 1.21 4.00
N TYR A 69 2.58 1.34 3.77
CA TYR A 69 3.62 0.53 4.42
C TYR A 69 4.35 1.43 5.41
N THR A 70 4.55 0.95 6.64
CA THR A 70 5.23 1.72 7.68
C THR A 70 6.08 0.82 8.57
N ILE A 71 7.31 1.27 8.83
CA ILE A 71 8.20 0.74 9.87
C ILE A 71 8.39 1.77 11.01
N GLU A 72 7.69 2.90 10.96
CA GLU A 72 7.80 3.97 11.96
C GLU A 72 7.14 3.53 13.27
N PRO A 73 7.89 3.43 14.39
CA PRO A 73 7.34 2.92 15.65
C PRO A 73 6.10 3.67 16.12
N ARG A 74 6.03 4.99 15.92
CA ARG A 74 4.87 5.81 16.33
C ARG A 74 3.58 5.40 15.60
N ASN A 75 3.67 5.15 14.29
CA ASN A 75 2.53 4.69 13.51
C ASN A 75 2.12 3.28 13.93
N ILE A 76 3.11 2.40 14.14
CA ILE A 76 2.88 1.03 14.61
C ILE A 76 2.17 1.04 15.98
N GLU A 77 2.66 1.84 16.93
CA GLU A 77 2.03 1.96 18.26
C GLU A 77 0.63 2.55 18.18
N HIS A 78 0.41 3.56 17.35
CA HIS A 78 -0.92 4.13 17.15
C HIS A 78 -1.92 3.09 16.61
N ILE A 79 -1.49 2.29 15.62
CA ILE A 79 -2.30 1.23 15.02
C ILE A 79 -2.55 0.11 16.03
N LEU A 80 -1.49 -0.37 16.70
CA LEU A 80 -1.55 -1.57 17.53
C LEU A 80 -2.09 -1.34 18.94
N LYS A 81 -1.79 -0.19 19.55
CA LYS A 81 -2.18 0.10 20.94
C LYS A 81 -3.46 0.94 21.04
N THR A 82 -3.67 1.88 20.12
CA THR A 82 -4.72 2.90 20.29
C THR A 82 -5.94 2.68 19.40
N ASN A 83 -5.77 2.20 18.17
CA ASN A 83 -6.86 2.12 17.19
C ASN A 83 -6.95 0.75 16.53
N PHE A 84 -6.53 -0.30 17.24
CA PHE A 84 -6.42 -1.65 16.68
C PHE A 84 -7.75 -2.18 16.11
N ASP A 85 -8.86 -1.81 16.72
CA ASP A 85 -10.23 -2.13 16.33
C ASP A 85 -10.68 -1.43 15.03
N LYS A 86 -10.13 -0.25 14.73
CA LYS A 86 -10.49 0.54 13.54
C LYS A 86 -9.80 0.07 12.26
N TYR A 87 -8.72 -0.71 12.38
CA TYR A 87 -8.03 -1.27 11.22
C TYR A 87 -8.61 -2.65 10.93
N ASP A 88 -9.32 -2.74 9.81
CA ASP A 88 -9.89 -4.00 9.33
C ASP A 88 -8.76 -5.00 9.05
N LYS A 89 -8.86 -6.16 9.67
CA LYS A 89 -7.87 -7.23 9.59
C LYS A 89 -8.26 -8.26 8.53
N GLY A 90 -9.44 -8.14 7.93
CA GLY A 90 -10.05 -9.26 7.22
C GLY A 90 -10.25 -10.45 8.15
N GLU A 91 -11.07 -11.41 7.75
CA GLU A 91 -11.40 -12.53 8.61
C GLU A 91 -10.17 -13.35 8.98
N TYR A 92 -9.25 -13.55 8.03
CA TYR A 92 -7.99 -14.29 8.22
C TYR A 92 -7.04 -13.67 9.26
N HIS A 93 -6.74 -12.36 9.19
CA HIS A 93 -5.88 -11.77 10.22
C HIS A 93 -6.63 -11.54 11.53
N ARG A 94 -7.96 -11.40 11.52
CA ARG A 94 -8.73 -11.29 12.77
C ARG A 94 -8.58 -12.55 13.61
N THR A 95 -8.65 -13.74 13.01
CA THR A 95 -8.49 -15.00 13.74
C THR A 95 -7.06 -15.21 14.24
N THR A 96 -6.05 -14.81 13.44
CA THR A 96 -4.63 -15.01 13.77
C THR A 96 -4.11 -13.98 14.79
N LEU A 97 -4.57 -12.73 14.70
CA LEU A 97 -4.14 -11.64 15.60
C LEU A 97 -5.00 -11.55 16.87
N ARG A 98 -6.09 -12.32 16.96
CA ARG A 98 -6.88 -12.44 18.19
C ARG A 98 -6.06 -13.00 19.35
N ASP A 99 -5.04 -13.82 19.09
CA ASP A 99 -4.22 -14.40 20.17
C ASP A 99 -3.16 -13.43 20.71
N LEU A 100 -2.98 -12.26 20.07
CA LEU A 100 -2.02 -11.24 20.48
C LEU A 100 -2.59 -10.25 21.52
N PHE A 101 -3.91 -10.26 21.75
CA PHE A 101 -4.65 -9.33 22.62
C PHE A 101 -5.80 -10.03 23.35
#